data_AF-A0A0S7B859-F1
#
_entry.id   AF-A0A0S7B859-F1
#
_cell.length_a   1.000
_cell.length_b   1.000
_cell.length_c   1.000
_cell.angle_alpha   90.00
_cell.angle_beta   90.00
_cell.angle_gamma   90.00
#
_symmetry.space_group_name_H-M   'P 1'
#
loop_
_entity.id
_entity.type
_entity.pdbx_description
1 polymer ?
#
loop_
_entity_poly.entity_id
_entity_poly.type
_entity_poly.pdbx_seq_one_letter_code
_entity_poly.pdbx_strand_id
1 'polypeptide(L)'
;MLGGVIPAYAHQIEKAVHSGDRIRANHRLAALLASYFDVLFALNRRPHPGEKRLVEYALRHGTLLPTDFETDLDTVLLASGAAGPALNAAVVRLLDHLDALLGQPEFAVRREA
;
A
#
# COMPACT_ATOMS: atom_id res chain seq x y z
N MET A 1 3.83 5.92 -14.43
CA MET A 1 4.62 4.80 -13.86
C MET A 1 4.04 4.21 -12.57
N LEU A 2 2.81 4.55 -12.12
CA LEU A 2 2.24 4.00 -10.87
C LEU A 2 1.09 3.00 -11.07
N GLY A 3 0.30 3.12 -12.15
CA GLY A 3 -0.93 2.32 -12.34
C GLY A 3 -0.75 0.81 -12.60
N GLY A 4 0.48 0.30 -12.73
CA GLY A 4 0.73 -1.12 -13.03
C GLY A 4 1.58 -1.87 -12.01
N VAL A 5 2.36 -1.17 -11.18
CA VAL A 5 3.35 -1.80 -10.29
C VAL A 5 2.69 -2.31 -9.01
N ILE A 6 1.86 -1.50 -8.37
CA ILE A 6 1.13 -1.89 -7.15
C ILE A 6 0.16 -3.06 -7.42
N PRO A 7 -0.66 -3.04 -8.50
CA PRO A 7 -1.47 -4.20 -8.86
C PRO A 7 -0.64 -5.46 -9.16
N ALA A 8 0.53 -5.30 -9.78
CA ALA A 8 1.42 -6.43 -10.05
C ALA A 8 1.97 -7.06 -8.77
N TYR A 9 2.30 -6.28 -7.73
CA TYR A 9 2.72 -6.83 -6.44
C TYR A 9 1.58 -7.54 -5.70
N ALA A 10 0.38 -6.97 -5.70
CA ALA A 10 -0.79 -7.62 -5.09
C ALA A 10 -1.04 -9.01 -5.71
N HIS A 11 -1.00 -9.12 -7.03
CA HIS A 11 -1.13 -10.41 -7.72
C HIS A 11 0.03 -11.38 -7.41
N GLN A 12 1.26 -10.87 -7.26
CA GLN A 12 2.41 -11.70 -6.90
C GLN A 12 2.34 -12.22 -5.45
N ILE A 13 1.79 -11.42 -4.53
CA ILE A 13 1.50 -11.82 -3.14
C ILE A 13 0.44 -12.92 -3.17
N GLU A 14 -0.66 -12.68 -3.88
CA GLU A 14 -1.74 -13.66 -4.04
C GLU A 14 -1.21 -15.02 -4.51
N LYS A 15 -0.39 -15.03 -5.57
CA LYS A 15 0.22 -16.26 -6.09
C LYS A 15 1.14 -16.95 -5.07
N ALA A 16 1.89 -16.18 -4.28
CA ALA A 16 2.76 -16.72 -3.23
C ALA A 16 1.95 -17.33 -2.08
N VAL A 17 0.87 -16.66 -1.66
CA VAL A 17 -0.09 -17.18 -0.66
C VAL A 17 -0.70 -18.50 -1.12
N HIS A 18 -1.18 -18.58 -2.37
CA HIS A 18 -1.76 -19.81 -2.92
C HIS A 18 -0.79 -20.99 -2.97
N SER A 19 0.51 -20.73 -3.13
CA SER A 19 1.55 -21.76 -3.15
C SER A 19 2.15 -22.06 -1.76
N GLY A 20 1.71 -21.35 -0.71
CA GLY A 20 2.26 -21.48 0.64
C GLY A 20 3.69 -20.95 0.80
N ASP A 21 4.20 -20.20 -0.17
CA ASP A 21 5.54 -19.62 -0.16
C ASP A 21 5.56 -18.31 0.65
N ARG A 22 5.70 -18.48 1.97
CA ARG A 22 5.64 -17.37 2.94
C ARG A 22 6.79 -16.37 2.79
N ILE A 23 7.98 -16.84 2.40
CA ILE A 23 9.15 -15.96 2.21
C ILE A 23 8.94 -15.07 0.99
N ARG A 24 8.48 -15.65 -0.13
CA ARG A 24 8.13 -14.88 -1.31
C ARG A 24 7.00 -13.90 -1.05
N ALA A 25 5.96 -14.32 -0.32
CA ALA A 25 4.85 -13.43 0.03
C ALA A 25 5.35 -12.21 0.82
N ASN A 26 6.18 -12.43 1.85
CA ASN A 26 6.75 -11.34 2.65
C ASN A 26 7.68 -10.41 1.85
N HIS A 27 8.53 -10.97 0.98
CA HIS A 27 9.39 -10.15 0.10
C HIS A 27 8.57 -9.26 -0.84
N ARG A 28 7.48 -9.81 -1.41
CA ARG A 28 6.59 -9.03 -2.29
C ARG A 28 5.76 -8.02 -1.52
N LEU A 29 5.35 -8.34 -0.30
CA LEU A 29 4.70 -7.40 0.58
C LEU A 29 5.60 -6.21 0.92
N ALA A 30 6.88 -6.45 1.25
CA ALA A 30 7.84 -5.37 1.51
C ALA A 30 7.98 -4.42 0.31
N ALA A 31 8.08 -4.97 -0.91
CA ALA A 31 8.14 -4.18 -2.14
C ALA A 31 6.85 -3.37 -2.41
N LEU A 32 5.68 -3.97 -2.11
CA LEU A 32 4.39 -3.29 -2.17
C LEU A 32 4.35 -2.12 -1.19
N LEU A 33 4.72 -2.34 0.08
CA LEU A 33 4.69 -1.30 1.11
C LEU A 33 5.65 -0.16 0.81
N ALA A 34 6.85 -0.45 0.30
CA ALA A 34 7.78 0.58 -0.17
C ALA A 34 7.13 1.47 -1.25
N SER A 35 6.52 0.84 -2.27
CA SER A 35 5.84 1.56 -3.35
C SER A 35 4.62 2.34 -2.85
N TYR A 36 3.88 1.79 -1.89
CA TYR A 36 2.72 2.42 -1.26
C TYR A 36 3.12 3.71 -0.54
N PHE A 37 4.22 3.69 0.24
CA PHE A 37 4.71 4.89 0.92
C PHE A 37 5.31 5.92 -0.04
N ASP A 38 5.97 5.49 -1.12
CA ASP A 38 6.40 6.40 -2.20
C ASP A 38 5.22 7.19 -2.79
N VAL A 39 4.11 6.48 -3.10
CA VAL A 39 2.88 7.13 -3.60
C VAL A 39 2.29 8.07 -2.54
N LEU A 40 2.19 7.62 -1.30
CA LEU A 40 1.59 8.40 -0.22
C LEU A 40 2.35 9.71 0.04
N PHE A 41 3.69 9.66 0.06
CA PHE A 41 4.48 10.88 0.28
C PHE A 41 4.53 11.77 -0.95
N ALA A 42 4.54 11.22 -2.16
CA ALA A 42 4.38 11.99 -3.39
C ALA A 42 3.04 12.75 -3.41
N LEU A 43 1.94 12.08 -3.04
CA LEU A 43 0.62 12.67 -2.93
C LEU A 43 0.60 13.84 -1.93
N ASN A 44 1.24 13.67 -0.78
CA ASN A 44 1.35 14.70 0.25
C ASN A 44 2.42 15.77 -0.04
N ARG A 45 3.13 15.71 -1.18
CA ARG A 45 4.28 16.57 -1.52
C ARG A 45 5.33 16.63 -0.42
N ARG A 46 5.56 15.49 0.25
CA ARG A 46 6.57 15.33 1.30
C ARG A 46 7.76 14.54 0.76
N PRO A 47 8.99 14.91 1.11
CA PRO A 47 10.13 14.05 0.85
C PRO A 47 9.99 12.77 1.69
N HIS A 48 10.38 11.64 1.10
CA HIS A 48 10.41 10.35 1.79
C HIS A 48 11.48 10.37 2.90
N PRO A 49 11.15 10.04 4.15
CA PRO A 49 12.08 10.16 5.29
C PRO A 49 13.09 9.00 5.39
N GLY A 50 13.36 8.29 4.28
CA GLY A 50 13.95 6.94 4.32
C GLY A 50 12.99 5.91 4.94
N GLU A 51 13.49 4.76 5.40
CA GLU A 51 12.64 3.63 5.85
C GLU A 51 12.15 3.70 7.30
N LYS A 52 12.62 4.69 8.08
CA LYS A 52 12.38 4.73 9.53
C LYS A 52 11.05 5.40 9.85
N ARG A 53 10.24 4.74 10.68
CA ARG A 53 9.01 5.29 11.31
C ARG A 53 8.03 5.90 10.30
N LEU A 54 7.84 5.21 9.17
CA LEU A 54 7.03 5.69 8.05
C LEU A 54 5.59 6.04 8.45
N VAL A 55 4.94 5.17 9.22
CA VAL A 55 3.56 5.36 9.72
C VAL A 55 3.44 6.66 10.51
N GLU A 56 4.32 6.82 11.50
CA GLU A 56 4.32 8.01 12.35
C GLU A 56 4.65 9.28 11.58
N TYR A 57 5.60 9.23 10.64
CA TYR A 57 5.91 10.37 9.79
C TYR A 57 4.71 10.75 8.91
N ALA A 58 4.01 9.77 8.34
CA ALA A 58 2.79 9.99 7.56
C ALA A 58 1.69 10.65 8.41
N LEU A 59 1.46 10.19 9.65
CA LEU A 59 0.47 10.78 10.55
C LEU A 59 0.82 12.19 11.00
N ARG A 60 2.10 12.48 11.23
CA ARG A 60 2.55 13.82 11.67
C ARG A 60 2.56 14.85 10.56
N HIS A 61 2.83 14.43 9.31
CA HIS A 61 3.16 15.36 8.22
C HIS A 61 2.24 15.24 7.00
N GLY A 62 1.44 14.17 6.92
CA GLY A 62 0.46 13.95 5.87
C GLY A 62 -0.85 14.70 6.16
N THR A 63 -1.38 15.33 5.14
CA THR A 63 -2.73 15.92 5.14
C THR A 63 -3.74 15.02 4.42
N LEU A 64 -3.25 14.10 3.60
CA LEU A 64 -4.02 13.18 2.76
C LEU A 64 -3.60 11.76 3.12
N LEU A 65 -4.43 11.07 3.90
CA LEU A 65 -4.21 9.69 4.30
C LEU A 65 -5.41 8.84 3.88
N PRO A 66 -5.20 7.58 3.48
CA PRO A 66 -6.30 6.67 3.23
C PRO A 66 -7.17 6.49 4.48
N THR A 67 -8.44 6.18 4.28
CA THR A 67 -9.33 5.78 5.38
C THR A 67 -8.72 4.61 6.12
N ASP A 68 -8.84 4.61 7.45
CA ASP A 68 -8.33 3.55 8.33
C ASP A 68 -6.83 3.22 8.17
N PHE A 69 -6.03 4.20 7.71
CA PHE A 69 -4.61 4.07 7.37
C PHE A 69 -3.77 3.20 8.34
N GLU A 70 -3.78 3.52 9.64
CA GLU A 70 -3.00 2.78 10.63
C GLU A 70 -3.54 1.35 10.81
N THR A 71 -4.86 1.22 10.98
CA THR A 71 -5.55 -0.05 11.18
C THR A 71 -5.34 -1.02 10.01
N ASP A 72 -5.33 -0.52 8.77
CA ASP A 72 -5.11 -1.33 7.57
C ASP A 72 -3.68 -1.84 7.50
N LEU A 73 -2.69 -0.97 7.77
CA LEU A 73 -1.29 -1.38 7.83
C LEU A 73 -1.06 -2.42 8.93
N ASP A 74 -1.62 -2.22 10.12
CA ASP A 74 -1.50 -3.18 11.21
C ASP A 74 -2.14 -4.52 10.84
N THR A 75 -3.31 -4.51 10.20
CA THR A 75 -3.98 -5.73 9.72
C THR A 75 -3.09 -6.48 8.71
N VAL A 76 -2.50 -5.76 7.75
CA VAL A 76 -1.59 -6.35 6.75
C VAL A 76 -0.34 -6.93 7.42
N LEU A 77 0.29 -6.19 8.33
CA LEU A 77 1.51 -6.61 9.02
C LEU A 77 1.25 -7.83 9.91
N LEU A 78 0.13 -7.87 10.64
CA LEU A 78 -0.25 -9.04 11.44
C LEU A 78 -0.54 -10.27 10.56
N ALA A 79 -1.24 -10.09 9.43
CA ALA A 79 -1.54 -11.18 8.51
C ALA A 79 -0.30 -11.73 7.76
N SER A 80 0.75 -10.91 7.62
CA SER A 80 1.98 -11.26 6.88
C SER A 80 2.71 -12.48 7.46
N GLY A 81 2.65 -12.70 8.78
CA GLY A 81 3.31 -13.82 9.44
C GLY A 81 2.74 -15.18 9.05
N ALA A 82 1.41 -15.25 8.90
CA ALA A 82 0.74 -16.45 8.40
C ALA A 82 0.85 -16.55 6.87
N ALA A 83 0.84 -15.42 6.16
CA ALA A 83 0.79 -15.31 4.70
C ALA A 83 -0.26 -16.25 4.09
N GLY A 84 -1.45 -16.28 4.71
CA GLY A 84 -2.62 -17.00 4.25
C GLY A 84 -3.64 -16.10 3.54
N PRO A 85 -4.86 -16.59 3.25
CA PRO A 85 -5.90 -15.82 2.57
C PRO A 85 -6.24 -14.47 3.21
N ALA A 86 -6.11 -14.37 4.54
CA ALA A 86 -6.30 -13.12 5.26
C ALA A 86 -5.32 -12.01 4.83
N LEU A 87 -4.09 -12.36 4.43
CA LEU A 87 -3.12 -11.38 3.90
C LEU A 87 -3.62 -10.78 2.59
N ASN A 88 -4.16 -11.60 1.68
CA ASN A 88 -4.69 -11.11 0.41
C ASN A 88 -5.85 -10.14 0.63
N ALA A 89 -6.79 -10.50 1.51
CA ALA A 89 -7.93 -9.63 1.84
C ALA A 89 -7.47 -8.29 2.46
N ALA A 90 -6.49 -8.34 3.37
CA ALA A 90 -5.94 -7.14 3.99
C ALA A 90 -5.21 -6.23 2.98
N VAL A 91 -4.42 -6.83 2.07
CA VAL A 91 -3.72 -6.07 1.01
C VAL A 91 -4.73 -5.43 0.06
N VAL A 92 -5.76 -6.15 -0.37
CA VAL A 92 -6.81 -5.59 -1.24
C VAL A 92 -7.48 -4.41 -0.56
N ARG A 93 -7.91 -4.55 0.71
CA ARG A 93 -8.53 -3.45 1.45
C ARG A 93 -7.63 -2.22 1.57
N LEU A 94 -6.34 -2.41 1.90
CA LEU A 94 -5.35 -1.32 1.97
C LEU A 94 -5.24 -0.57 0.63
N LEU A 95 -5.25 -1.28 -0.49
CA LEU A 95 -5.15 -0.70 -1.82
C LEU A 95 -6.45 -0.01 -2.24
N ASP A 96 -7.62 -0.60 -1.94
CA ASP A 96 -8.92 0.01 -2.23
C ASP A 96 -9.07 1.38 -1.52
N HIS A 97 -8.63 1.48 -0.27
CA HIS A 97 -8.63 2.76 0.46
C HIS A 97 -7.63 3.77 -0.11
N LEU A 98 -6.48 3.33 -0.62
CA LEU A 98 -5.55 4.21 -1.34
C LEU A 98 -6.15 4.70 -2.67
N ASP A 99 -6.76 3.80 -3.44
CA ASP A 99 -7.40 4.14 -4.72
C ASP A 99 -8.58 5.08 -4.51
N ALA A 100 -9.38 4.90 -3.44
CA ALA A 100 -10.44 5.82 -3.06
C ALA A 100 -9.90 7.23 -2.75
N LEU A 101 -8.75 7.34 -2.08
CA LEU A 101 -8.08 8.61 -1.84
C LEU A 101 -7.61 9.25 -3.16
N LEU A 102 -6.99 8.47 -4.05
CA LEU A 102 -6.51 8.94 -5.34
C LEU A 102 -7.63 9.29 -6.32
N GLY A 103 -8.81 8.70 -6.14
CA GLY A 103 -10.01 8.96 -6.94
C GLY A 103 -10.76 10.25 -6.57
N GLN A 104 -10.33 10.96 -5.52
CA GLN A 104 -10.91 12.25 -5.13
C GLN A 104 -10.76 13.28 -6.28
N PRO A 105 -11.75 14.18 -6.49
CA PRO A 105 -11.75 15.12 -7.60
C PRO A 105 -10.53 16.04 -7.63
N GLU A 106 -9.95 16.34 -6.46
CA GLU A 106 -8.74 17.14 -6.32
C GLU A 106 -7.47 16.49 -6.93
N PHE A 107 -7.49 15.18 -7.17
CA PHE A 107 -6.42 14.41 -7.80
C PHE A 107 -6.83 13.80 -9.15
N ALA A 108 -8.05 14.07 -9.61
CA ALA A 108 -8.47 13.70 -10.96
C ALA A 108 -7.56 14.42 -11.96
N VAL A 109 -6.61 13.68 -12.52
CA VAL A 109 -5.79 14.14 -13.65
C VAL A 109 -6.77 14.66 -14.69
N ARG A 110 -6.68 15.95 -15.03
CA ARG A 110 -7.35 16.48 -16.22
C ARG A 110 -6.89 15.59 -17.37
N ARG A 111 -7.74 14.67 -17.81
CA ARG A 111 -7.52 13.95 -19.05
C ARG A 111 -7.74 15.01 -20.12
N GLU A 112 -6.64 15.59 -20.58
CA GLU A 112 -6.65 16.51 -21.70
C GLU A 112 -7.27 15.79 -22.89
N ALA A 113 -8.22 16.49 -23.50
CA ALA A 113 -9.03 16.09 -24.65
C ALA A 113 -8.20 16.04 -25.93
#